data_AF-A0A177JKH0-F1
#
_entry.id   AF-A0A177JKH0-F1
#
_cell.length_a   1.000
_cell.length_b   1.000
_cell.length_c   1.000
_cell.angle_alpha   90.00
_cell.angle_beta   90.00
_cell.angle_gamma   90.00
#
_symmetry.space_group_name_H-M   'P 1'
#
loop_
_entity.id
_entity.type
_entity.pdbx_description
1 polymer ?
#
loop_
_entity_poly.entity_id
_entity_poly.type
_entity_poly.pdbx_seq_one_letter_code
_entity_poly.pdbx_strand_id
1 'polypeptide(L)'
;MHRNTTAEETGVVSRNCVIDTMRTLIRNAVVVRRRFTVEQLAELSGVKVRAIRSYMVMDDGEVREPSLSSALSIATVLGTEAVNAILANIGYAARPLDEAEDACPMVMTAAAMQHLSVIATAAADGRIDHVERPAVREAADMLIATVLPVSSHGDAA
;
A
#
# COMPACT_ATOMS: atom_id res chain seq x y z
N MET A 1 -47.27 -5.15 -17.24
CA MET A 1 -46.21 -4.40 -16.52
C MET A 1 -45.87 -5.14 -15.24
N HIS A 2 -44.92 -6.07 -15.31
CA HIS A 2 -44.35 -6.70 -14.11
C HIS A 2 -43.30 -5.74 -13.54
N ARG A 3 -43.55 -5.21 -12.35
CA ARG A 3 -42.53 -4.54 -11.53
C ARG A 3 -41.62 -5.64 -10.97
N ASN A 4 -40.43 -5.80 -11.52
CA ASN A 4 -39.38 -6.57 -10.87
C ASN A 4 -38.86 -5.76 -9.68
N THR A 5 -39.33 -6.13 -8.48
CA THR A 5 -38.80 -5.72 -7.18
C THR A 5 -37.72 -6.71 -6.72
N THR A 6 -36.68 -6.89 -7.53
CA THR A 6 -35.45 -7.57 -7.08
C THR A 6 -34.49 -6.52 -6.53
N ALA A 7 -34.83 -6.01 -5.35
CA ALA A 7 -33.87 -5.39 -4.44
C ALA A 7 -33.13 -6.51 -3.68
N GLU A 8 -32.56 -7.46 -4.42
CA GLU A 8 -31.78 -8.57 -3.86
C GLU A 8 -30.29 -8.21 -3.99
N GLU A 9 -29.68 -8.00 -2.82
CA GLU A 9 -28.24 -7.90 -2.57
C GLU A 9 -27.51 -6.63 -3.06
N THR A 10 -27.93 -5.46 -2.60
CA THR A 10 -27.03 -4.28 -2.57
C THR A 10 -26.00 -4.42 -1.44
N GLY A 11 -25.05 -5.33 -1.64
CA GLY A 11 -23.78 -5.27 -0.92
C GLY A 11 -23.10 -3.93 -1.21
N VAL A 12 -22.33 -3.40 -0.24
CA VAL A 12 -21.57 -2.14 -0.37
C VAL A 12 -20.61 -2.18 -1.57
N VAL A 13 -20.22 -3.38 -2.01
CA VAL A 13 -19.42 -3.63 -3.22
C VAL A 13 -20.25 -4.39 -4.22
N SER A 14 -20.31 -3.92 -5.47
CA SER A 14 -20.96 -4.68 -6.53
C SER A 14 -20.14 -5.95 -6.82
N ARG A 15 -20.82 -7.07 -7.00
CA ARG A 15 -20.23 -8.38 -7.33
C ARG A 15 -19.23 -8.31 -8.51
N ASN A 16 -19.58 -7.48 -9.50
CA ASN A 16 -18.76 -7.26 -10.70
C ASN A 16 -17.40 -6.63 -10.36
N CYS A 17 -17.33 -5.78 -9.33
CA CYS A 17 -16.11 -5.06 -8.97
C CYS A 17 -15.00 -6.01 -8.48
N VAL A 18 -15.33 -7.01 -7.65
CA VAL A 18 -14.35 -8.00 -7.16
C VAL A 18 -13.88 -8.90 -8.29
N ILE A 19 -14.81 -9.34 -9.14
CA ILE A 19 -14.51 -10.15 -10.33
C ILE A 19 -13.52 -9.42 -11.24
N ASP A 20 -13.83 -8.18 -11.60
CA ASP A 20 -13.01 -7.39 -12.54
C ASP A 20 -11.65 -7.03 -11.95
N THR A 21 -11.62 -6.70 -10.65
CA THR A 21 -10.37 -6.46 -9.91
C THR A 21 -9.48 -7.69 -9.96
N MET A 22 -10.00 -8.86 -9.58
CA MET A 22 -9.24 -10.10 -9.54
C MET A 22 -8.81 -10.57 -10.93
N ARG A 23 -9.70 -10.50 -11.92
CA ARG A 23 -9.41 -10.81 -13.32
C ARG A 23 -8.24 -9.96 -13.82
N THR A 24 -8.27 -8.65 -13.55
CA THR A 24 -7.22 -7.71 -13.96
C THR A 24 -5.90 -8.01 -13.25
N LEU A 25 -5.91 -8.22 -11.93
CA LEU A 25 -4.72 -8.54 -11.16
C LEU A 25 -4.04 -9.82 -11.64
N ILE A 26 -4.80 -10.90 -11.80
CA ILE A 26 -4.26 -12.20 -12.22
C ILE A 26 -3.72 -12.11 -13.65
N ARG A 27 -4.44 -11.46 -14.57
CA ARG A 27 -3.97 -11.30 -15.95
C ARG A 27 -2.74 -10.41 -16.05
N ASN A 28 -2.68 -9.33 -15.27
CA ASN A 28 -1.49 -8.49 -15.24
C ASN A 28 -0.27 -9.28 -14.75
N ALA A 29 -0.43 -10.10 -13.72
CA ALA A 29 0.65 -10.93 -13.20
C ALA A 29 1.11 -12.02 -14.19
N VAL A 30 0.17 -12.71 -14.84
CA VAL A 30 0.46 -13.89 -15.68
C VAL A 30 0.73 -13.55 -17.15
N VAL A 31 -0.08 -12.69 -17.76
CA VAL A 31 -0.06 -12.43 -19.21
C VAL A 31 0.75 -11.19 -19.56
N VAL A 32 0.54 -10.09 -18.83
CA VAL A 32 1.14 -8.79 -19.16
C VAL A 32 2.56 -8.68 -18.64
N ARG A 33 2.74 -8.75 -17.31
CA ARG A 33 4.06 -8.68 -16.66
C ARG A 33 4.82 -10.01 -16.72
N ARG A 34 4.12 -11.13 -16.98
CA ARG A 34 4.67 -12.50 -17.02
C ARG A 34 5.55 -12.84 -15.81
N ARG A 35 5.18 -12.32 -14.64
CA ARG A 35 5.89 -12.52 -13.38
C ARG A 35 5.66 -13.94 -12.83
N PHE A 36 4.51 -14.52 -13.14
CA PHE A 36 4.12 -15.86 -12.70
C PHE A 36 3.51 -16.65 -13.85
N THR A 37 3.69 -17.97 -13.83
CA THR A 37 2.81 -18.90 -14.53
C THR A 37 1.56 -19.18 -13.69
N VAL A 38 0.50 -19.71 -14.29
CA VAL A 38 -0.71 -20.10 -13.56
C VAL A 38 -0.40 -21.20 -12.54
N GLU A 39 0.50 -22.11 -12.91
CA GLU A 39 0.96 -23.22 -12.10
C GLU A 39 1.74 -22.73 -10.86
N GLN A 40 2.65 -21.78 -11.03
CA GLN A 40 3.36 -21.14 -9.90
C GLN A 40 2.40 -20.39 -8.98
N LEU A 41 1.44 -19.66 -9.55
CA LEU A 41 0.46 -18.94 -8.74
C LEU A 41 -0.42 -19.91 -7.95
N ALA A 42 -0.79 -21.05 -8.54
CA ALA A 42 -1.55 -22.09 -7.86
C ALA A 42 -0.77 -22.73 -6.71
N GLU A 43 0.51 -23.00 -6.92
CA GLU A 43 1.41 -23.57 -5.92
C GLU A 43 1.56 -22.61 -4.72
N LEU A 44 1.86 -21.33 -4.98
CA LEU A 44 2.13 -20.35 -3.92
C LEU A 44 0.86 -19.92 -3.18
N SER A 45 -0.28 -19.79 -3.88
CA SER A 45 -1.55 -19.34 -3.26
C SER A 45 -2.37 -20.48 -2.66
N GLY A 46 -2.02 -21.73 -2.96
CA GLY A 46 -2.84 -22.91 -2.62
C GLY A 46 -4.15 -23.02 -3.40
N VAL A 47 -4.42 -22.11 -4.34
CA VAL A 47 -5.64 -22.12 -5.16
C VAL A 47 -5.43 -23.02 -6.38
N LYS A 48 -6.37 -23.95 -6.64
CA LYS A 48 -6.25 -24.89 -7.76
C LYS A 48 -6.11 -24.17 -9.11
N VAL A 49 -5.21 -24.66 -9.97
CA VAL A 49 -4.99 -24.16 -11.35
C VAL A 49 -6.29 -23.94 -12.11
N ARG A 50 -7.22 -24.91 -12.07
CA ARG A 50 -8.53 -24.80 -12.73
C ARG A 50 -9.35 -23.60 -12.27
N ALA A 51 -9.27 -23.26 -10.97
CA ALA A 51 -9.99 -22.14 -10.40
C ALA A 51 -9.37 -20.82 -10.84
N ILE A 52 -8.04 -20.71 -10.80
CA ILE A 52 -7.32 -19.52 -11.29
C ILE A 52 -7.66 -19.26 -12.77
N ARG A 53 -7.65 -20.29 -13.63
CA ARG A 53 -8.05 -20.15 -15.03
C ARG A 53 -9.48 -19.66 -15.18
N SER A 54 -10.42 -20.15 -14.37
CA SER A 54 -11.82 -19.69 -14.40
C SER A 54 -12.00 -18.22 -13.99
N TYR A 55 -11.05 -17.66 -13.23
CA TYR A 55 -11.06 -16.24 -12.84
C TYR A 55 -10.50 -15.32 -13.92
N MET A 56 -9.78 -15.86 -14.90
CA MET A 56 -9.13 -15.12 -15.98
C MET A 56 -9.96 -15.07 -17.28
N VAL A 57 -11.10 -15.77 -17.33
CA VAL A 57 -11.98 -15.81 -18.51
C VAL A 57 -12.45 -14.39 -18.84
N MET A 58 -12.58 -14.07 -20.13
CA MET A 58 -13.06 -12.76 -20.62
C MET A 58 -14.56 -12.72 -20.84
N ASP A 59 -15.18 -13.88 -21.00
CA ASP A 59 -16.62 -14.00 -21.15
C ASP A 59 -17.28 -13.78 -19.77
N ASP A 60 -18.04 -12.69 -19.65
CA ASP A 60 -18.71 -12.32 -18.40
C ASP A 60 -19.77 -13.36 -17.98
N GLY A 61 -20.27 -14.20 -18.90
CA GLY A 61 -21.20 -15.28 -18.58
C GLY A 61 -20.53 -16.53 -17.98
N GLU A 62 -19.23 -16.71 -18.21
CA GLU A 62 -18.47 -17.89 -17.77
C GLU A 62 -17.49 -17.60 -16.63
N VAL A 63 -17.24 -16.31 -16.36
CA VAL A 63 -16.35 -15.91 -15.29
C VAL A 63 -16.91 -16.29 -13.94
N ARG A 64 -16.08 -17.02 -13.19
CA ARG A 64 -16.39 -17.41 -11.84
C ARG A 64 -15.88 -16.36 -10.86
N GLU A 65 -16.71 -16.05 -9.88
CA GLU A 65 -16.28 -15.25 -8.75
C GLU A 65 -15.31 -16.05 -7.84
N PRO A 66 -14.14 -15.48 -7.49
CA PRO A 66 -13.27 -16.06 -6.48
C PRO A 66 -13.90 -15.91 -5.09
N SER A 67 -13.81 -16.97 -4.27
CA SER A 67 -14.14 -16.82 -2.85
C SER A 67 -13.19 -15.80 -2.19
N LEU A 68 -13.62 -15.12 -1.13
CA LEU A 68 -12.77 -14.17 -0.40
C LEU A 68 -11.43 -14.80 0.03
N SER A 69 -11.48 -16.03 0.53
CA SER A 69 -10.27 -16.79 0.90
C SER A 69 -9.33 -16.97 -0.29
N SER A 70 -9.85 -17.34 -1.46
CA SER A 70 -9.04 -17.50 -2.68
C SER A 70 -8.50 -16.15 -3.18
N ALA A 71 -9.32 -15.09 -3.14
CA ALA A 71 -8.92 -13.76 -3.58
C ALA A 71 -7.77 -13.21 -2.74
N LEU A 72 -7.88 -13.28 -1.41
CA LEU A 72 -6.83 -12.85 -0.49
C LEU A 72 -5.57 -13.72 -0.62
N SER A 73 -5.72 -15.04 -0.74
CA SER A 73 -4.56 -15.94 -0.91
C SER A 73 -3.79 -15.69 -2.21
N ILE A 74 -4.49 -15.32 -3.29
CA ILE A 74 -3.84 -14.91 -4.53
C ILE A 74 -3.19 -13.53 -4.35
N ALA A 75 -3.90 -12.57 -3.75
CA ALA A 75 -3.42 -11.21 -3.58
C ALA A 75 -2.15 -11.12 -2.72
N THR A 76 -2.05 -11.92 -1.65
CA THR A 76 -0.83 -11.98 -0.82
C THR A 76 0.39 -12.43 -1.61
N VAL A 77 0.24 -13.39 -2.54
CA VAL A 77 1.31 -13.84 -3.44
C VAL A 77 1.68 -12.76 -4.46
N LEU A 78 0.69 -12.02 -4.97
CA LEU A 78 0.92 -10.93 -5.92
C LEU A 78 1.56 -9.69 -5.27
N GLY A 79 1.35 -9.52 -3.96
CA GLY A 79 1.94 -8.47 -3.13
C GLY A 79 0.95 -7.39 -2.68
N THR A 80 1.45 -6.41 -1.92
CA THR A 80 0.65 -5.36 -1.27
C THR A 80 -0.22 -4.55 -2.24
N GLU A 81 0.25 -4.29 -3.46
CA GLU A 81 -0.53 -3.62 -4.52
C GLU A 81 -1.84 -4.36 -4.81
N ALA A 82 -1.79 -5.69 -4.90
CA ALA A 82 -2.96 -6.52 -5.18
C ALA A 82 -3.91 -6.61 -3.98
N VAL A 83 -3.38 -6.69 -2.76
CA VAL A 83 -4.18 -6.64 -1.53
C VAL A 83 -4.93 -5.31 -1.44
N ASN A 84 -4.24 -4.20 -1.69
CA ASN A 84 -4.83 -2.87 -1.65
C ASN A 84 -5.82 -2.63 -2.78
N ALA A 85 -5.64 -3.21 -3.96
CA ALA A 85 -6.63 -3.14 -5.03
C ALA A 85 -7.96 -3.80 -4.62
N ILE A 86 -7.94 -4.90 -3.87
CA ILE A 86 -9.17 -5.54 -3.35
C ILE A 86 -9.80 -4.68 -2.26
N LEU A 87 -9.01 -4.20 -1.30
CA LEU A 87 -9.50 -3.39 -0.18
C LEU A 87 -10.00 -1.99 -0.61
N ALA A 88 -9.46 -1.44 -1.70
CA ALA A 88 -9.91 -0.17 -2.26
C ALA A 88 -11.40 -0.20 -2.65
N ASN A 89 -11.93 -1.37 -3.00
CA ASN A 89 -13.36 -1.54 -3.32
C ASN A 89 -14.28 -1.23 -2.14
N ILE A 90 -13.77 -1.29 -0.91
CA ILE A 90 -14.48 -0.92 0.33
C ILE A 90 -13.92 0.35 0.98
N GLY A 91 -13.02 1.08 0.32
CA GLY A 91 -12.42 2.30 0.85
C GLY A 91 -11.35 2.08 1.92
N TYR A 92 -10.76 0.89 1.99
CA TYR A 92 -9.68 0.55 2.93
C TYR A 92 -8.35 0.39 2.21
N ALA A 93 -7.26 0.55 2.96
CA ALA A 93 -5.90 0.20 2.56
C ALA A 93 -5.25 -0.62 3.68
N ALA A 94 -4.37 -1.53 3.30
CA ALA A 94 -3.55 -2.33 4.20
C ALA A 94 -2.06 -2.05 3.97
N ARG A 95 -1.31 -2.26 5.06
CA ARG A 95 0.15 -2.31 5.08
C ARG A 95 0.60 -3.67 5.64
N PRO A 96 1.76 -4.21 5.21
CA PRO A 96 2.37 -5.35 5.87
C PRO A 96 2.52 -5.13 7.37
N LEU A 97 2.37 -6.20 8.16
CA LEU A 97 2.53 -6.13 9.62
C LEU A 97 4.00 -6.02 10.05
N ASP A 98 4.91 -6.55 9.22
CA ASP A 98 6.35 -6.59 9.48
C ASP A 98 7.11 -5.44 8.79
N GLU A 99 6.40 -4.56 8.06
CA GLU A 99 6.95 -3.21 7.88
C GLU A 99 7.05 -2.66 9.29
N ALA A 100 8.28 -2.41 9.75
CA ALA A 100 8.48 -1.60 10.93
C ALA A 100 7.55 -0.39 10.81
N GLU A 101 7.07 0.16 11.92
CA GLU A 101 6.42 1.46 11.87
C GLU A 101 7.48 2.49 11.46
N ASP A 102 7.85 2.47 10.18
CA ASP A 102 8.90 3.23 9.59
C ASP A 102 8.42 4.66 9.73
N ALA A 103 9.10 5.37 10.63
CA ALA A 103 9.61 6.69 10.33
C ALA A 103 8.69 7.44 9.36
N CYS A 104 7.48 7.82 9.80
CA CYS A 104 6.48 8.39 8.90
C CYS A 104 7.07 9.65 8.26
N PRO A 105 7.49 9.63 6.97
CA PRO A 105 8.37 10.68 6.46
C PRO A 105 7.68 12.03 6.46
N MET A 106 6.35 12.04 6.34
CA MET A 106 5.52 13.25 6.44
C MET A 106 5.60 13.88 7.84
N VAL A 107 5.49 13.08 8.90
CA VAL A 107 5.56 13.55 10.28
C VAL A 107 6.99 13.99 10.62
N MET A 108 7.99 13.25 10.17
CA MET A 108 9.40 13.59 10.38
C MET A 108 9.81 14.85 9.62
N THR A 109 9.32 15.03 8.39
CA THR A 109 9.56 16.26 7.62
C THR A 109 8.92 17.46 8.32
N ALA A 110 7.69 17.32 8.81
CA ALA A 110 7.02 18.38 9.57
C ALA A 110 7.79 18.73 10.86
N ALA A 111 8.28 17.74 11.60
CA ALA A 111 9.11 17.96 12.80
C ALA A 111 10.47 18.60 12.45
N ALA A 112 11.12 18.18 11.38
CA ALA A 112 12.39 18.75 10.93
C ALA A 112 12.26 20.23 10.52
N MET A 113 11.12 20.63 9.91
CA MET A 113 10.88 22.03 9.54
C MET A 113 10.85 22.97 10.75
N GLN A 114 10.35 22.51 11.90
CA GLN A 114 10.34 23.31 13.13
C GLN A 114 11.77 23.65 13.57
N HIS A 115 12.68 22.68 13.54
CA HIS A 115 14.08 22.88 13.91
C HIS A 115 14.86 23.72 12.89
N LEU A 116 14.60 23.51 11.59
CA LEU A 116 15.15 24.36 10.53
C LEU A 116 14.73 25.82 10.67
N SER A 117 13.49 26.09 11.10
CA SER A 117 13.00 27.44 11.32
C SER A 117 13.78 28.17 12.43
N VAL A 118 14.12 27.48 13.53
CA VAL A 118 14.96 28.04 14.60
C VAL A 118 16.34 28.41 14.08
N ILE A 119 16.98 27.51 13.34
CA ILE A 119 18.31 27.74 12.77
C ILE A 119 18.28 28.89 11.74
N ALA A 120 17.26 28.92 10.87
CA ALA A 120 17.09 29.96 9.87
C ALA A 120 16.88 31.35 10.49
N THR A 121 16.15 31.42 11.61
CA THR A 121 15.91 32.68 12.33
C THR A 121 17.20 33.22 12.96
N ALA A 122 17.98 32.35 13.62
CA ALA A 122 19.28 32.71 14.19
C ALA A 122 20.38 32.99 13.14
N ALA A 123 20.20 32.52 11.90
CA ALA A 123 21.14 32.76 10.81
C ALA A 123 20.72 33.94 9.90
N ALA A 124 19.57 34.57 10.14
CA ALA A 124 18.96 35.55 9.23
C ALA A 124 19.81 36.83 9.06
N ASP A 125 20.56 37.21 10.09
CA ASP A 125 21.46 38.36 10.08
C ASP A 125 22.89 38.01 9.60
N GLY A 126 23.11 36.74 9.21
CA GLY A 126 24.37 36.21 8.73
C GLY A 126 25.36 35.80 9.84
N ARG A 127 24.99 35.84 11.13
CA ARG A 127 25.88 35.43 12.24
C ARG A 127 25.10 34.89 13.45
N ILE A 128 25.35 33.62 13.79
CA ILE A 128 24.84 33.03 15.04
C ILE A 128 25.69 33.50 16.23
N ASP A 129 25.09 34.27 17.13
CA ASP A 129 25.78 34.84 18.28
C ASP A 129 25.89 33.88 19.49
N HIS A 130 26.49 34.34 20.58
CA HIS A 130 26.66 33.53 21.79
C HIS A 130 25.36 33.25 22.56
N VAL A 131 24.31 34.05 22.35
CA VAL A 131 22.99 33.94 22.97
C VAL A 131 22.14 32.90 22.21
N GLU A 132 22.26 32.86 20.89
CA GLU A 132 21.49 31.96 20.01
C GLU A 132 22.11 30.56 19.88
N ARG A 133 23.43 30.43 20.10
CA ARG A 133 24.18 29.17 20.01
C ARG A 133 23.54 27.97 20.74
N PRO A 134 23.04 28.09 21.98
CA PRO A 134 22.42 26.97 22.67
C PRO A 134 21.16 26.47 21.95
N ALA A 135 20.28 27.38 21.52
CA ALA A 135 19.05 27.05 20.82
C ALA A 135 19.32 26.44 19.44
N VAL A 136 20.33 26.94 18.73
CA VAL A 136 20.77 26.37 17.44
C VAL A 136 21.33 24.95 17.61
N ARG A 137 22.10 24.69 18.68
CA ARG A 137 22.64 23.35 18.96
C ARG A 137 21.54 22.36 19.27
N GLU A 138 20.61 22.72 20.15
CA GLU A 138 19.46 21.88 20.49
C GLU A 138 18.61 21.59 19.25
N ALA A 139 18.35 22.60 18.42
CA ALA A 139 17.63 22.40 17.15
C ALA A 139 18.39 21.49 16.19
N ALA A 140 19.72 21.60 16.10
CA ALA A 140 20.53 20.73 15.26
C ALA A 140 20.53 19.28 15.75
N ASP A 141 20.64 19.05 17.06
CA ASP A 141 20.60 17.71 17.65
C ASP A 141 19.24 17.04 17.43
N MET A 142 18.16 17.79 17.62
CA MET A 142 16.80 17.29 17.36
C MET A 142 16.53 17.06 15.88
N LEU A 143 17.09 17.89 15.00
CA LEU A 143 17.03 17.68 13.55
C LEU A 143 17.74 16.37 13.17
N ILE A 144 18.95 16.14 13.69
CA ILE A 144 19.71 14.91 13.46
C ILE A 144 18.91 13.70 13.98
N ALA A 145 18.39 13.75 15.21
CA ALA A 145 17.57 12.69 15.77
C ALA A 145 16.32 12.40 14.92
N THR A 146 15.73 13.43 14.32
CA THR A 146 14.56 13.31 13.44
C THR A 146 14.92 12.68 12.09
N VAL A 147 16.09 12.95 11.51
CA VAL A 147 16.45 12.42 10.17
C VAL A 147 17.31 11.16 10.21
N LEU A 148 17.92 10.83 11.35
CA LEU A 148 18.78 9.67 11.52
C LEU A 148 18.10 8.34 11.11
N PRO A 149 16.83 8.07 11.50
CA PRO A 149 16.16 6.81 11.15
C PRO A 149 15.90 6.61 9.66
N VAL A 150 15.92 7.68 8.84
CA VAL A 150 15.75 7.61 7.38
C VAL A 150 17.06 7.82 6.63
N SER A 151 18.16 8.01 7.35
CA SER A 151 19.48 8.13 6.77
C SER A 151 20.07 6.74 6.51
N SER A 152 20.98 6.62 5.54
CA SER A 152 21.72 5.38 5.27
C SER A 152 22.57 4.86 6.44
N HIS A 153 22.71 5.66 7.52
CA HIS A 153 23.36 5.27 8.76
C HIS A 153 22.36 4.67 9.78
N GLY A 154 21.05 4.84 9.59
CA GLY A 154 19.99 4.19 10.36
C GLY A 154 19.77 2.72 9.98
N ASP A 155 20.10 2.34 8.74
CA ASP A 155 19.99 0.95 8.23
C ASP A 155 21.06 0.00 8.79
N ALA A 156 22.07 0.53 9.50
CA ALA A 156 23.24 -0.20 9.97
C ALA A 156 23.25 -0.50 11.48
N ALA A 157 22.15 -0.22 12.19
CA ALA A 157 22.00 -0.42 13.64
C ALA A 157 21.04 -1.57 13.98
#